data_AF-A0A427ARP6-F1
#
_entry.id   AF-A0A427ARP6-F1
#
_cell.length_a   1.000
_cell.length_b   1.000
_cell.length_c   1.000
_cell.angle_alpha   90.00
_cell.angle_beta   90.00
_cell.angle_gamma   90.00
#
_symmetry.space_group_name_H-M   'P 1'
#
loop_
_entity.id
_entity.type
_entity.pdbx_description
1 polymer ?
#
loop_
_entity_poly.entity_id
_entity_poly.type
_entity_poly.pdbx_seq_one_letter_code
_entity_poly.pdbx_strand_id
1 'polypeptide(L)'
;MVKHNNVVPNGHFKKHWQNYVKTWFNQPARKTRRRIGRLKTYKAKLVIFPRRVRKFKAGDSAPEELTAATQVAGQYMPIVHEKPSVELVKVTDEMKSFKAYAKLRVERMNERQIGARLKKAAEAEKEEKK
;
A
#
# COMPACT_ATOMS: atom_id res chain seq x y z
N MET A 1 27.24 17.53 22.28
CA MET A 1 28.70 17.63 22.08
C MET A 1 29.23 16.23 21.88
N VAL A 2 29.93 15.96 20.77
CA VAL A 2 30.44 14.62 20.47
C VAL A 2 31.53 14.29 21.48
N LYS A 3 31.45 13.12 22.13
CA LYS A 3 32.46 12.65 23.08
C LYS A 3 33.47 11.77 22.32
N HIS A 4 34.76 11.94 22.60
CA HIS A 4 35.88 11.21 21.96
C HIS A 4 36.02 11.47 20.45
N ASN A 5 36.80 10.63 19.77
CA ASN A 5 37.09 10.70 18.33
C ASN A 5 35.97 10.08 17.46
N ASN A 6 34.71 10.39 17.78
CA ASN A 6 33.57 9.93 17.00
C ASN A 6 33.27 10.91 15.87
N VAL A 7 32.79 10.38 14.74
CA VAL A 7 32.36 11.19 13.59
C VAL A 7 31.14 12.04 13.96
N VAL A 8 31.09 13.28 13.46
CA VAL A 8 29.95 14.17 13.66
C VAL A 8 28.68 13.53 13.06
N PRO A 9 27.60 13.34 13.85
CA PRO A 9 26.42 12.63 13.38
C PRO A 9 25.67 13.41 12.29
N ASN A 10 25.43 12.76 11.15
CA ASN A 10 24.57 13.26 10.06
C ASN A 10 23.21 12.54 10.06
N GLY A 11 22.38 12.84 11.07
CA GLY A 11 21.05 12.26 11.22
C GLY A 11 20.03 12.87 10.24
N HIS A 12 19.32 12.03 9.48
CA HIS A 12 18.32 12.46 8.48
C HIS A 12 16.93 12.70 9.08
N PHE A 13 16.87 13.24 10.30
CA PHE A 13 15.65 13.61 11.00
C PHE A 13 15.26 15.04 10.64
N LYS A 14 14.90 15.25 9.36
CA LYS A 14 14.57 16.56 8.80
C LYS A 14 13.25 17.12 9.38
N LYS A 15 12.80 18.27 8.89
CA LYS A 15 11.65 19.02 9.44
C LYS A 15 10.42 18.13 9.65
N HIS A 16 9.83 18.23 10.84
CA HIS A 16 8.58 17.58 11.23
C HIS A 16 8.57 16.05 11.04
N TRP A 17 9.72 15.36 11.10
CA TRP A 17 9.78 13.91 10.95
C TRP A 17 8.87 13.15 11.93
N GLN A 18 8.66 13.70 13.12
CA GLN A 18 7.75 13.16 14.14
C GLN A 18 6.29 13.10 13.67
N ASN A 19 5.88 13.97 12.75
CA ASN A 19 4.53 13.96 12.17
C ASN A 19 4.35 12.84 11.12
N TYR A 20 5.45 12.30 10.58
CA TYR A 20 5.46 11.31 9.50
C TYR A 20 6.10 9.99 9.94
N VAL A 21 5.84 9.58 11.18
CA VAL A 21 6.33 8.30 11.69
C VAL A 21 5.50 7.16 11.08
N LYS A 22 6.13 6.41 10.18
CA LYS A 22 5.54 5.16 9.68
C LYS A 22 5.57 4.11 10.77
N THR A 23 4.43 3.88 11.39
CA THR A 23 4.27 2.82 12.39
C THR A 23 3.93 1.49 11.73
N TRP A 24 4.25 0.40 12.43
CA TRP A 24 3.98 -0.97 11.98
C TRP A 24 2.86 -1.64 12.77
N PHE A 25 2.07 -0.88 13.53
CA PHE A 25 0.97 -1.41 14.36
C PHE A 25 -0.08 -2.17 13.57
N ASN A 26 -0.31 -1.79 12.31
CA ASN A 26 -1.28 -2.46 11.42
C ASN A 26 -0.71 -3.70 10.70
N GLN A 27 0.56 -4.04 10.88
CA GLN A 27 1.18 -5.22 10.28
C GLN A 27 0.49 -6.55 10.68
N PRO A 28 0.23 -6.84 11.98
CA PRO A 28 -0.49 -8.05 12.38
C PRO A 28 -1.90 -8.09 11.79
N ALA A 29 -2.64 -6.98 11.82
CA ALA A 29 -3.99 -6.89 11.25
C ALA A 29 -4.01 -7.18 9.74
N ARG A 30 -3.07 -6.61 8.97
CA ARG A 30 -2.93 -6.89 7.53
C ARG A 30 -2.58 -8.36 7.25
N LYS A 31 -1.69 -8.95 8.05
CA LYS A 31 -1.32 -10.37 7.95
C LYS A 31 -2.55 -11.27 8.18
N THR A 32 -3.34 -10.98 9.21
CA THR A 32 -4.57 -11.70 9.53
C THR A 32 -5.61 -11.57 8.42
N ARG A 33 -5.87 -10.35 7.93
CA ARG A 33 -6.82 -10.10 6.83
C ARG A 33 -6.46 -10.92 5.58
N ARG A 34 -5.18 -10.90 5.17
CA ARG A 34 -4.69 -11.69 4.04
C ARG A 34 -4.88 -13.20 4.25
N ARG A 35 -4.56 -13.70 5.45
CA ARG A 35 -4.73 -15.12 5.81
C ARG A 35 -6.19 -15.55 5.76
N ILE A 36 -7.09 -14.76 6.34
CA ILE A 36 -8.53 -15.04 6.35
C ILE A 36 -9.08 -15.09 4.93
N GLY A 37 -8.73 -14.12 4.07
CA GLY A 37 -9.14 -14.12 2.68
C GLY A 37 -8.72 -15.42 1.97
N ARG A 38 -7.46 -15.83 2.11
CA ARG A 38 -6.95 -17.08 1.51
C ARG A 38 -7.64 -18.33 2.06
N LEU A 39 -7.91 -18.39 3.35
CA LEU A 39 -8.60 -19.53 3.97
C LEU A 39 -10.06 -19.63 3.53
N LYS A 40 -10.77 -18.50 3.38
CA LYS A 40 -12.14 -18.48 2.85
C LYS A 40 -12.20 -19.01 1.43
N THR A 41 -11.31 -18.54 0.55
CA THR A 41 -11.24 -19.04 -0.83
C THR A 41 -10.83 -20.50 -0.91
N TYR A 42 -9.95 -20.96 -0.01
CA TYR A 42 -9.58 -22.38 0.08
C TYR A 42 -10.78 -23.24 0.47
N LYS A 43 -11.46 -22.86 1.56
CA LYS A 43 -12.62 -23.60 2.06
C LYS A 43 -13.74 -23.69 1.03
N ALA A 44 -13.97 -22.64 0.25
CA ALA A 44 -14.97 -22.65 -0.81
C ALA A 44 -14.61 -23.57 -2.00
N LYS A 45 -13.32 -23.86 -2.22
CA LYS A 45 -12.84 -24.75 -3.30
C LYS A 45 -12.58 -26.18 -2.84
N LEU A 46 -12.57 -26.41 -1.53
CA LEU A 46 -12.24 -27.71 -0.94
C LEU A 46 -13.46 -28.64 -1.06
N VAL A 47 -13.31 -29.72 -1.82
CA VAL A 47 -14.29 -30.81 -1.88
C VAL A 47 -13.92 -31.86 -0.83
N ILE A 48 -14.84 -32.18 0.07
CA ILE A 48 -14.62 -33.16 1.16
C ILE A 48 -15.40 -34.44 0.85
N PHE A 49 -14.69 -35.54 0.66
CA PHE A 49 -15.29 -36.85 0.41
C PHE A 49 -15.73 -37.51 1.73
N PRO A 50 -16.94 -38.12 1.78
CA PRO A 50 -17.38 -38.85 2.95
C PRO A 50 -16.46 -40.05 3.20
N ARG A 51 -16.03 -40.22 4.46
CA ARG A 51 -15.16 -41.36 4.84
C ARG A 51 -15.81 -42.72 4.53
N ARG A 52 -17.13 -42.79 4.51
CA ARG A 52 -17.91 -43.95 4.07
C ARG A 52 -18.86 -43.49 2.96
N VAL A 53 -18.72 -44.05 1.76
CA VAL A 53 -19.41 -43.63 0.52
C VAL A 53 -20.92 -43.40 0.66
N ARG A 54 -21.61 -44.14 1.54
CA ARG A 54 -23.07 -44.05 1.76
C ARG A 54 -23.48 -43.38 3.07
N LYS A 55 -22.53 -42.92 3.90
CA LYS A 55 -22.80 -42.29 5.20
C LYS A 55 -22.17 -40.91 5.24
N PHE A 56 -22.90 -39.93 4.73
CA PHE A 56 -22.54 -38.52 4.74
C PHE A 56 -22.70 -37.93 6.14
N LYS A 57 -21.76 -37.08 6.53
CA LYS A 57 -21.75 -36.31 7.77
C LYS A 57 -21.76 -34.82 7.46
N ALA A 58 -22.02 -34.00 8.47
CA ALA A 58 -21.90 -32.56 8.37
C ALA A 58 -20.47 -32.17 7.96
N GLY A 59 -20.36 -31.50 6.81
CA GLY A 59 -19.09 -31.08 6.22
C GLY A 59 -18.62 -31.90 5.02
N ASP A 60 -19.30 -33.01 4.69
CA ASP A 60 -19.06 -33.71 3.43
C ASP A 60 -19.71 -32.95 2.25
N SER A 61 -19.08 -33.02 1.08
CA SER A 61 -19.57 -32.40 -0.16
C SER A 61 -20.77 -33.14 -0.75
N ALA A 62 -21.56 -32.41 -1.54
CA ALA A 62 -22.72 -32.96 -2.22
C ALA A 62 -22.32 -34.03 -3.25
N PRO A 63 -23.16 -35.03 -3.55
CA PRO A 63 -22.85 -36.08 -4.51
C PRO A 63 -22.43 -35.58 -5.90
N GLU A 64 -22.99 -34.45 -6.34
CA GLU A 64 -22.67 -33.80 -7.61
C GLU A 64 -21.25 -33.20 -7.64
N GLU A 65 -20.79 -32.65 -6.51
CA GLU A 65 -19.42 -32.14 -6.40
C GLU A 65 -18.40 -33.28 -6.39
N LEU A 66 -18.77 -34.44 -5.84
CA LEU A 66 -17.90 -35.61 -5.79
C LEU A 66 -17.65 -36.21 -7.18
N THR A 67 -18.65 -36.21 -8.06
CA THR A 67 -18.49 -36.70 -9.43
C THR A 67 -17.71 -35.72 -10.31
N ALA A 68 -17.87 -34.41 -10.06
CA ALA A 68 -17.14 -33.37 -10.78
C ALA A 68 -15.69 -33.16 -10.27
N ALA A 69 -15.34 -33.68 -9.09
CA ALA A 69 -14.03 -33.48 -8.49
C ALA A 69 -12.91 -34.12 -9.31
N THR A 70 -11.90 -33.30 -9.64
CA THR A 70 -10.70 -33.73 -10.37
C THR A 70 -9.44 -33.31 -9.61
N GLN A 71 -8.34 -34.02 -9.84
CA GLN A 71 -7.06 -33.66 -9.22
C GLN A 71 -6.52 -32.36 -9.84
N VAL A 72 -6.12 -31.42 -8.99
CA VAL A 72 -5.44 -30.20 -9.43
C VAL A 72 -3.98 -30.54 -9.72
N ALA A 73 -3.56 -30.42 -10.98
CA ALA A 73 -2.16 -30.55 -11.35
C ALA A 73 -1.41 -29.21 -11.12
N GLY A 74 -0.23 -29.27 -10.49
CA GLY A 74 0.63 -28.12 -10.25
C GLY A 74 0.43 -27.40 -8.92
N GLN A 75 0.95 -26.16 -8.81
CA GLN A 75 0.91 -25.40 -7.56
C GLN A 75 -0.49 -24.86 -7.28
N TYR A 76 -1.07 -25.27 -6.16
CA TYR A 76 -2.40 -24.84 -5.75
C TYR A 76 -2.39 -23.39 -5.20
N MET A 77 -3.21 -22.51 -5.81
CA MET A 77 -3.35 -21.09 -5.45
C MET A 77 -2.00 -20.34 -5.30
N PRO A 78 -1.25 -20.16 -6.40
CA PRO A 78 0.00 -19.42 -6.37
C PRO A 78 -0.25 -17.94 -6.00
N ILE A 79 0.72 -17.33 -5.31
CA ILE A 79 0.66 -15.90 -4.99
C ILE A 79 1.16 -15.14 -6.21
N VAL A 80 0.26 -14.45 -6.91
CA VAL A 80 0.60 -13.62 -8.07
C VAL A 80 0.61 -12.16 -7.65
N HIS A 81 1.62 -11.42 -8.10
CA HIS A 81 1.66 -9.96 -7.99
C HIS A 81 1.07 -9.36 -9.27
N GLU A 82 -0.20 -8.95 -9.20
CA GLU A 82 -0.86 -8.26 -10.30
C GLU A 82 -0.18 -6.91 -10.53
N LYS A 83 0.37 -6.72 -11.73
CA LYS A 83 0.86 -5.41 -12.17
C LYS A 83 -0.38 -4.59 -12.56
N PRO A 84 -0.53 -3.34 -12.07
CA PRO A 84 -1.64 -2.51 -12.51
C PRO A 84 -1.55 -2.31 -14.02
N SER A 85 -2.63 -2.62 -14.74
CA SER A 85 -2.74 -2.32 -16.16
C SER A 85 -2.95 -0.82 -16.32
N VAL A 86 -2.12 -0.18 -17.12
CA VAL A 86 -2.33 1.22 -17.51
C VAL A 86 -3.27 1.21 -18.70
N GLU A 87 -4.47 1.76 -18.54
CA GLU A 87 -5.40 1.94 -19.65
C GLU A 87 -4.91 3.07 -20.56
N LEU A 88 -4.91 2.82 -21.87
CA LEU A 88 -4.53 3.82 -22.86
C LEU A 88 -5.70 4.78 -23.08
N VAL A 89 -5.69 5.88 -22.33
CA VAL A 89 -6.68 6.95 -22.45
C VAL A 89 -6.25 7.92 -23.55
N LYS A 90 -7.22 8.43 -24.33
CA LYS A 90 -6.96 9.52 -25.29
C LYS A 90 -6.41 10.73 -24.54
N VAL A 91 -5.33 11.30 -25.06
CA VAL A 91 -4.70 12.48 -24.45
C VAL A 91 -5.66 13.66 -24.48
N THR A 92 -6.10 14.11 -23.32
CA THR A 92 -6.97 15.28 -23.17
C THR A 92 -6.17 16.56 -23.40
N ASP A 93 -6.84 17.66 -23.75
CA ASP A 93 -6.15 18.93 -23.99
C ASP A 93 -5.57 19.53 -22.69
N GLU A 94 -6.13 19.17 -21.53
CA GLU A 94 -5.54 19.43 -20.22
C GLU A 94 -4.19 18.71 -20.04
N MET A 95 -4.07 17.45 -20.47
CA MET A 95 -2.80 16.72 -20.40
C MET A 95 -1.74 17.31 -21.33
N LYS A 96 -2.14 17.87 -22.48
CA LYS A 96 -1.22 18.54 -23.42
C LYS A 96 -0.76 19.91 -22.93
N SER A 97 -1.67 20.67 -22.33
CA SER A 97 -1.36 22.00 -21.79
C SER A 97 -0.57 21.91 -20.48
N PHE A 98 -0.61 20.76 -19.79
CA PHE A 98 0.17 20.52 -18.58
C PHE A 98 1.68 20.44 -18.86
N LYS A 99 2.41 21.50 -18.49
CA LYS A 99 3.88 21.54 -18.55
C LYS A 99 4.52 20.76 -17.40
N ALA A 100 4.50 19.43 -17.49
CA ALA A 100 4.97 18.53 -16.43
C ALA A 100 6.37 18.86 -15.90
N TYR A 101 7.33 19.11 -16.79
CA TYR A 101 8.69 19.45 -16.41
C TYR A 101 8.79 20.76 -15.61
N ALA A 102 8.05 21.79 -16.05
CA ALA A 102 8.01 23.06 -15.35
C ALA A 102 7.34 22.92 -13.97
N LYS A 103 6.25 22.15 -13.89
CA LYS A 103 5.57 21.88 -12.62
C LYS A 103 6.50 21.23 -11.60
N LEU A 104 7.27 20.21 -11.99
CA LEU A 104 8.25 19.59 -11.10
C LEU A 104 9.29 20.58 -10.56
N ARG A 105 9.75 21.53 -11.38
CA ARG A 105 10.69 22.58 -10.93
C ARG A 105 10.03 23.59 -10.01
N VAL A 106 8.80 24.01 -10.32
CA VAL A 106 8.02 24.92 -9.47
C VAL A 106 7.79 24.29 -8.10
N GLU A 107 7.42 23.00 -8.04
CA GLU A 107 7.24 22.30 -6.75
C GLU A 107 8.53 22.22 -5.94
N ARG A 108 9.66 21.91 -6.59
CA ARG A 108 10.98 21.98 -5.94
C ARG A 108 11.30 23.37 -5.40
N MET A 109 10.95 24.42 -6.15
CA MET A 109 11.17 25.81 -5.71
C MET A 109 10.23 26.21 -4.57
N ASN A 110 8.99 25.75 -4.60
CA ASN A 110 8.03 25.96 -3.52
C ASN A 110 8.56 25.34 -2.23
N GLU A 111 8.96 24.07 -2.24
CA GLU A 111 9.55 23.39 -1.08
C GLU A 111 10.77 24.15 -0.53
N ARG A 112 11.65 24.65 -1.43
CA ARG A 112 12.81 25.45 -1.07
C ARG A 112 12.44 26.79 -0.41
N GLN A 113 11.39 27.46 -0.87
CA GLN A 113 11.05 28.84 -0.50
C GLN A 113 10.03 28.95 0.65
N ILE A 114 9.50 27.85 1.19
CA ILE A 114 8.50 27.85 2.28
C ILE A 114 8.95 28.74 3.45
N GLY A 115 10.18 28.58 3.94
CA GLY A 115 10.66 29.32 5.11
C GLY A 115 10.77 30.83 4.89
N ALA A 116 11.31 31.24 3.73
CA ALA A 116 11.45 32.66 3.40
C ALA A 116 10.09 33.34 3.21
N ARG A 117 9.13 32.63 2.61
CA ARG A 117 7.75 33.12 2.44
C ARG A 117 7.03 33.25 3.78
N LEU A 118 7.15 32.26 4.67
CA LEU A 118 6.55 32.32 6.02
C LEU A 118 7.14 33.46 6.86
N LYS A 119 8.47 33.67 6.80
CA LYS A 119 9.12 34.77 7.50
C LYS A 119 8.63 36.13 6.98
N LYS A 120 8.61 36.32 5.66
CA LYS A 120 8.16 37.56 5.04
C LYS A 120 6.67 37.84 5.33
N ALA A 121 5.83 36.81 5.35
CA ALA A 121 4.42 36.95 5.73
C ALA A 121 4.27 37.36 7.21
N ALA A 122 5.03 36.77 8.12
CA ALA A 122 5.00 37.12 9.55
C ALA A 122 5.56 38.53 9.84
N GLU A 123 6.48 39.03 9.02
CA GLU A 123 7.00 40.42 9.11
C GLU A 123 5.97 41.41 8.56
N ALA A 124 5.35 41.11 7.42
CA ALA A 124 4.25 41.92 6.88
C ALA A 124 3.07 42.03 7.85
N GLU A 125 2.66 40.92 8.51
CA GLU A 125 1.61 40.96 9.54
C GLU A 125 1.99 41.76 10.79
N LYS A 126 3.29 41.85 11.11
CA LYS A 126 3.75 42.66 12.24
C LYS A 126 3.83 44.15 11.89
N GLU A 127 4.15 44.46 10.64
CA GLU A 127 4.12 45.83 10.11
C GLU A 127 2.67 46.33 9.94
N GLU A 128 1.73 45.48 9.53
CA GLU A 128 0.30 45.84 9.44
C GLU A 128 -0.38 45.99 10.81
N LYS A 129 0.16 45.34 11.86
CA LYS A 129 -0.35 45.45 13.25
C LYS A 129 0.30 46.58 14.05
N LYS A 130 1.27 47.29 13.47
CA LYS A 130 1.96 48.43 14.08
C LYS A 130 1.39 49.73 13.54
#